data_AF-A0A3Q0IZH3-F1
#
_entry.id   AF-A0A3Q0IZH3-F1
#
_cell.length_a   1.000
_cell.length_b   1.000
_cell.length_c   1.000
_cell.angle_alpha   90.00
_cell.angle_beta   90.00
_cell.angle_gamma   90.00
#
_symmetry.space_group_name_H-M   'P 1'
#
loop_
_entity.id
_entity.type
_entity.pdbx_description
1 polymer ?
#
loop_
_entity_poly.entity_id
_entity_poly.type
_entity_poly.pdbx_seq_one_letter_code
_entity_poly.pdbx_strand_id
1 'polypeptide(L)'
;MYEKDLMLPESERVIRMQEVVSGVFVLILAGHETSSSTSTNVLHELAYNQEVQDKARREVQKIYKEGGGKVTYEDLAKMTYLEQVISGRE
;
A
#
# COMPACT_ATOMS: atom_id res chain seq x y z
N MET A 1 17.41 -17.24 -26.41
CA MET A 1 18.29 -16.33 -25.63
C MET A 1 17.94 -16.40 -24.13
N TYR A 2 16.65 -16.44 -23.75
CA TYR A 2 16.21 -16.58 -22.35
C TYR A 2 16.48 -17.95 -21.69
N GLU A 3 16.44 -19.05 -22.45
CA GLU A 3 16.57 -20.39 -21.85
C GLU A 3 17.99 -20.73 -21.36
N LYS A 4 19.03 -20.15 -21.95
CA LYS A 4 20.43 -20.43 -21.55
C LYS A 4 20.80 -19.78 -20.23
N ASP A 5 20.27 -18.59 -19.95
CA ASP A 5 20.54 -17.87 -18.70
C ASP A 5 19.81 -18.54 -17.50
N LEU A 6 18.72 -19.26 -17.77
CA LEU A 6 17.99 -20.05 -16.76
C LEU A 6 18.74 -21.35 -16.36
N MET A 7 19.65 -21.84 -17.20
CA MET A 7 20.46 -23.04 -16.98
C MET A 7 21.78 -22.78 -16.23
N LEU A 8 22.11 -21.52 -15.94
CA LEU A 8 23.28 -21.17 -15.12
C LEU A 8 23.02 -21.49 -13.64
N PRO A 9 24.05 -21.91 -12.88
CA PRO A 9 23.95 -22.04 -11.43
C PRO A 9 23.45 -20.71 -10.84
N GLU A 10 22.64 -20.79 -9.78
CA GLU A 10 21.98 -19.61 -9.18
C GLU A 10 22.96 -18.49 -8.79
N SER A 11 24.21 -18.86 -8.48
CA SER A 11 25.32 -17.95 -8.20
C SER A 11 25.80 -17.09 -9.38
N GLU A 12 25.44 -17.42 -10.62
CA GLU A 12 25.90 -16.75 -11.85
C GLU A 12 24.78 -16.03 -12.62
N ARG A 13 23.52 -16.09 -12.15
CA ARG A 13 22.41 -15.36 -12.76
C ARG A 13 22.48 -13.87 -12.40
N VAL A 14 23.21 -13.11 -13.21
CA VAL A 14 23.28 -11.64 -13.12
C VAL A 14 22.00 -11.04 -13.70
N ILE A 15 21.23 -10.31 -12.90
CA ILE A 15 20.04 -9.60 -13.38
C ILE A 15 20.47 -8.44 -14.28
N ARG A 16 20.03 -8.46 -15.53
CA ARG A 16 20.33 -7.38 -16.49
C ARG A 16 19.45 -6.16 -16.18
N MET A 17 19.95 -4.96 -16.49
CA MET A 17 19.20 -3.71 -16.25
C MET A 17 17.79 -3.73 -16.88
N GLN A 18 17.63 -4.30 -18.08
CA GLN A 18 16.32 -4.43 -18.73
C GLN A 18 15.35 -5.31 -17.95
N GLU A 19 15.85 -6.37 -17.30
CA GLU A 19 15.04 -7.27 -16.48
C GLU A 19 14.61 -6.59 -15.17
N VAL A 20 15.52 -5.81 -14.55
CA VAL A 20 15.17 -4.96 -13.39
C VAL A 20 14.07 -3.97 -13.77
N VAL A 21 14.25 -3.24 -14.87
CA VAL A 21 13.27 -2.25 -15.34
C VAL A 21 11.91 -2.92 -15.62
N SER A 22 11.91 -4.05 -16.32
CA SER A 22 10.68 -4.81 -16.57
C SER A 22 10.01 -5.28 -15.28
N GLY A 23 10.77 -5.79 -14.31
CA GLY A 23 10.24 -6.26 -13.03
C GLY A 23 9.65 -5.13 -12.19
N VAL A 24 10.34 -3.99 -12.09
CA VAL A 24 9.85 -2.80 -11.39
C VAL A 24 8.60 -2.24 -12.07
N PHE A 25 8.55 -2.24 -13.40
CA PHE A 25 7.37 -1.78 -14.14
C PHE A 25 6.13 -2.63 -13.83
N VAL A 26 6.28 -3.96 -13.85
CA VAL A 26 5.18 -4.88 -13.48
C VAL A 26 4.75 -4.67 -12.03
N LEU A 27 5.69 -4.52 -11.10
CA LEU A 27 5.39 -4.28 -9.68
C LEU A 27 4.59 -2.99 -9.48
N ILE A 28 5.00 -1.90 -10.14
CA ILE A 28 4.31 -0.60 -10.05
C ILE A 28 2.90 -0.70 -10.62
N LEU A 29 2.73 -1.31 -11.79
CA LEU A 29 1.41 -1.45 -12.42
C LEU A 29 0.45 -2.29 -11.57
N ALA A 30 0.90 -3.47 -11.12
CA ALA A 30 0.09 -4.33 -10.28
C ALA A 30 -0.28 -3.66 -8.94
N GLY A 31 0.67 -2.95 -8.33
CA GLY A 31 0.44 -2.18 -7.11
C GLY A 31 -0.50 -0.99 -7.33
N HIS A 32 -0.42 -0.33 -8.48
CA HIS A 32 -1.27 0.81 -8.83
C HIS A 32 -2.74 0.40 -9.00
N GLU A 33 -3.03 -0.64 -9.81
CA GLU A 33 -4.41 -1.06 -10.05
C GLU A 33 -5.13 -1.48 -8.77
N THR A 34 -4.46 -2.27 -7.94
CA THR A 34 -5.02 -2.77 -6.67
C THR A 34 -5.19 -1.64 -5.63
N SER A 35 -4.18 -0.79 -5.45
CA SER A 35 -4.21 0.29 -4.45
C SER A 35 -5.16 1.42 -4.84
N SER A 36 -5.23 1.78 -6.12
CA SER A 36 -6.16 2.79 -6.62
C SER A 36 -7.61 2.33 -6.44
N SER A 37 -7.93 1.11 -6.85
CA SER A 37 -9.27 0.52 -6.68
C SER A 37 -9.67 0.44 -5.21
N THR A 38 -8.75 0.03 -4.33
CA THR A 38 -8.99 -0.02 -2.88
C THR A 38 -9.29 1.36 -2.33
N SER A 39 -8.47 2.37 -2.67
CA SER A 39 -8.65 3.75 -2.21
C SER A 39 -9.97 4.35 -2.71
N THR A 40 -10.32 4.10 -3.98
CA THR A 40 -11.61 4.54 -4.55
C THR A 40 -12.79 3.92 -3.83
N ASN A 41 -12.76 2.61 -3.55
CA ASN A 41 -13.84 1.93 -2.85
C ASN A 41 -13.98 2.45 -1.42
N VAL A 42 -12.88 2.58 -0.68
CA VAL A 42 -12.89 3.14 0.68
C VAL A 42 -13.49 4.55 0.68
N LEU A 43 -13.04 5.44 -0.21
CA LEU A 43 -13.57 6.80 -0.28
C LEU A 43 -15.06 6.83 -0.68
N HIS A 44 -15.48 5.93 -1.57
CA HIS A 44 -16.87 5.77 -1.96
C HIS A 44 -17.74 5.39 -0.75
N GLU A 45 -17.37 4.34 -0.01
CA GLU A 45 -18.11 3.90 1.18
C GLU A 45 -18.13 4.98 2.28
N LEU A 46 -17.00 5.66 2.50
CA LEU A 46 -16.93 6.77 3.47
C LEU A 46 -17.79 7.98 3.08
N ALA A 47 -18.09 8.17 1.79
CA ALA A 47 -18.97 9.25 1.36
C ALA A 47 -20.43 9.02 1.82
N TYR A 48 -20.88 7.76 1.83
CA TYR A 48 -22.22 7.39 2.30
C TYR A 48 -22.29 7.16 3.82
N ASN A 49 -21.17 6.79 4.45
CA ASN A 49 -21.10 6.44 5.87
C ASN A 49 -20.33 7.49 6.69
N GLN A 50 -20.95 8.67 6.90
CA GLN A 50 -20.31 9.81 7.57
C GLN A 50 -19.86 9.51 9.02
N GLU A 51 -20.58 8.66 9.75
CA GLU A 51 -20.19 8.25 11.10
C GLU A 51 -18.86 7.48 11.11
N VAL A 52 -18.70 6.53 10.18
CA VAL A 52 -17.46 5.76 9.98
C VAL A 52 -16.32 6.71 9.59
N GLN A 53 -16.60 7.64 8.66
CA GLN A 53 -15.63 8.65 8.24
C GLN A 53 -15.14 9.51 9.41
N ASP A 54 -16.06 10.02 10.23
CA ASP A 54 -15.72 10.87 11.37
C ASP A 54 -15.00 10.10 12.48
N LYS A 55 -15.32 8.82 12.67
CA LYS A 55 -14.59 7.95 13.60
C LYS A 55 -13.15 7.70 13.13
N ALA A 56 -12.94 7.36 11.86
CA ALA A 56 -11.60 7.20 11.27
C ALA A 56 -10.79 8.49 11.29
N ARG A 57 -11.41 9.62 10.91
CA ARG A 57 -10.76 10.93 10.94
C ARG A 57 -10.35 11.34 12.36
N ARG A 58 -11.17 11.05 13.37
CA ARG A 58 -10.82 11.32 14.78
C ARG A 58 -9.60 10.53 15.23
N GLU A 59 -9.49 9.25 14.84
CA GLU A 59 -8.31 8.43 15.14
C GLU A 59 -7.04 9.05 14.51
N VAL A 60 -7.08 9.37 13.21
CA VAL A 60 -5.95 9.98 12.50
C VAL A 60 -5.55 11.31 13.14
N GLN A 61 -6.52 12.17 13.45
CA GLN A 61 -6.26 13.47 14.10
C GLN A 61 -5.66 13.33 15.49
N LYS A 62 -6.09 12.32 16.27
CA LYS A 62 -5.54 12.04 17.58
C LYS A 62 -4.05 11.68 17.46
N ILE A 63 -3.72 10.72 16.60
CA ILE A 63 -2.34 10.27 16.37
C ILE A 63 -1.47 11.41 15.84
N TYR A 64 -1.97 12.18 14.87
CA TYR A 64 -1.27 13.35 14.33
C TYR A 64 -0.94 14.40 15.41
N LYS A 65 -1.88 14.67 16.33
CA LYS A 65 -1.66 15.60 17.45
C LYS A 65 -0.64 15.06 18.45
N GLU A 66 -0.73 13.77 18.80
CA GLU A 66 0.22 13.09 19.69
C GLU A 66 1.64 13.08 19.09
N GLY A 67 1.77 12.96 17.77
CA GLY A 67 3.03 13.03 17.02
C GLY A 67 3.57 14.44 16.80
N GLY A 68 3.02 15.47 17.45
CA GLY A 68 3.48 16.85 17.31
C GLY A 68 3.27 17.43 15.90
N GLY A 69 2.19 17.02 15.23
CA GLY A 69 1.88 17.43 13.86
C GLY A 69 2.62 16.63 12.78
N LYS A 70 3.08 15.42 13.11
CA LYS A 70 3.69 14.48 12.18
C LYS A 70 3.09 13.09 12.37
N VAL A 71 3.12 12.30 11.32
CA VAL A 71 2.82 10.87 11.36
C VAL A 71 4.09 10.16 10.92
N THR A 72 4.67 9.34 11.81
CA THR A 72 5.80 8.48 11.47
C THR A 72 5.33 7.11 10.96
N TYR A 73 6.26 6.29 10.52
CA TYR A 73 5.93 4.91 10.10
C TYR A 73 5.38 4.09 11.28
N GLU A 74 5.94 4.28 12.48
CA GLU A 74 5.51 3.62 13.71
C GLU A 74 4.09 4.05 14.13
N ASP A 75 3.69 5.27 13.79
CA ASP A 75 2.35 5.78 14.08
C ASP A 75 1.26 5.10 13.24
N LEU A 76 1.59 4.59 12.04
CA LEU A 76 0.64 3.85 11.21
C LEU A 76 0.11 2.60 11.92
N ALA A 77 0.95 1.93 12.71
CA ALA A 77 0.55 0.77 13.51
C ALA A 77 -0.49 1.10 14.59
N LYS A 78 -0.67 2.38 14.94
CA LYS A 78 -1.68 2.84 15.90
C LYS A 78 -3.04 3.13 15.25
N MET A 79 -3.10 3.25 13.92
CA MET A 79 -4.31 3.55 13.14
C MET A 79 -5.20 2.31 12.96
N THR A 80 -5.60 1.69 14.08
CA THR A 80 -6.32 0.41 14.09
C THR A 80 -7.68 0.51 13.41
N TYR A 81 -8.41 1.59 13.67
CA TYR A 81 -9.73 1.78 13.09
C TYR A 81 -9.67 2.06 11.60
N LEU A 82 -8.74 2.92 11.16
CA LEU A 82 -8.54 3.17 9.74
C LEU A 82 -8.18 1.89 8.98
N GLU A 83 -7.36 1.01 9.57
CA GLU A 83 -7.03 -0.31 9.00
C GLU A 83 -8.27 -1.22 8.87
N GLN A 84 -9.19 -1.19 9.85
CA GLN A 84 -10.45 -1.93 9.76
C GLN A 84 -11.34 -1.42 8.61
N VAL A 85 -11.39 -0.10 8.42
CA VAL A 85 -12.11 0.53 7.30
C VAL A 85 -11.51 0.12 5.96
N ILE A 86 -10.17 0.17 5.82
CA ILE A 86 -9.48 -0.25 4.59
C ILE A 86 -9.70 -1.75 4.31
N SER A 87 -9.68 -2.57 5.35
CA SER A 87 -9.93 -4.02 5.26
C SER A 87 -11.41 -4.38 5.02
N GLY A 88 -12.34 -3.43 5.07
CA GLY A 88 -13.78 -3.68 4.93
C GLY A 88 -14.41 -4.48 6.07
N ARG A 89 -13.90 -4.33 7.30
CA ARG A 89 -14.37 -5.07 8.51
C ARG A 89 -15.28 -4.24 9.43
N GLU A 90 -15.72 -3.08 8.99
CA GLU A 90 -16.59 -2.13 9.69
C GLU A 90 -17.82 -1.78 8.85
#